data_AF-A0AAD6Y6K9-F1
#
_entry.id   AF-A0AAD6Y6K9-F1
#
_cell.length_a   1.000
_cell.length_b   1.000
_cell.length_c   1.000
_cell.angle_alpha   90.00
_cell.angle_beta   90.00
_cell.angle_gamma   90.00
#
_symmetry.space_group_name_H-M   'P 1'
#
loop_
_entity.id
_entity.type
_entity.pdbx_description
1 polymer ?
#
loop_
_entity_poly.entity_id
_entity_poly.type
_entity_poly.pdbx_seq_one_letter_code
_entity_poly.pdbx_strand_id
1 'polypeptide(L)'
;SGHICIFLPKYHCEINFIEYFWGAVKRYLREHCDYTFETLKANIHKAMASVSVELIRKWEHRSWRFINAYGAGLDAKDAQKQVKMFSSRQFKSHRRPSERLGRAMDA
;
A
#
# COMPACT_ATOMS: atom_id res chain seq x y z
N SER A 1 -14.61 -27.46 10.81
CA SER A 1 -15.01 -26.18 11.43
C SER A 1 -13.87 -25.71 12.31
N GLY A 2 -13.18 -24.61 11.95
CA GLY A 2 -11.95 -24.16 12.63
C GLY A 2 -11.37 -22.86 12.05
N HIS A 3 -12.25 -21.97 11.56
CA HIS A 3 -11.81 -20.72 10.94
C HIS A 3 -11.47 -19.68 12.00
N ILE A 4 -10.33 -19.01 11.82
CA ILE A 4 -9.91 -17.87 12.65
C ILE A 4 -10.38 -16.60 11.94
N CYS A 5 -11.13 -15.76 12.66
CA CYS A 5 -11.59 -14.47 12.16
C CYS A 5 -10.67 -13.36 12.66
N ILE A 6 -10.22 -12.49 11.75
CA ILE A 6 -9.46 -11.29 12.09
C ILE A 6 -10.45 -10.12 12.15
N PHE A 7 -10.64 -9.55 13.34
CA PHE A 7 -11.49 -8.38 13.53
C PHE A 7 -10.69 -7.11 13.26
N LEU A 8 -11.15 -6.32 12.29
CA LEU A 8 -10.52 -5.05 11.92
C LEU A 8 -11.35 -3.88 12.48
N PRO A 9 -10.70 -2.84 13.04
CA PRO A 9 -11.41 -1.69 13.57
C PRO A 9 -12.07 -0.88 12.44
N LYS A 10 -13.25 -0.33 12.76
CA LYS A 10 -14.03 0.48 11.80
C LYS A 10 -13.26 1.77 11.46
N TYR A 11 -13.34 2.19 10.20
CA TYR A 11 -12.74 3.43 9.67
C TYR A 11 -11.19 3.46 9.59
N HIS A 12 -10.52 2.32 9.76
CA HIS A 12 -9.06 2.20 9.65
C HIS A 12 -8.67 1.34 8.44
N CYS A 13 -8.92 1.85 7.23
CA CYS A 13 -8.67 1.11 5.99
C CYS A 13 -7.18 0.77 5.76
N GLU A 14 -6.27 1.52 6.36
CA GLU A 14 -4.82 1.29 6.33
C GLU A 14 -4.38 -0.02 7.02
N ILE A 15 -5.21 -0.57 7.91
CA ILE A 15 -4.98 -1.85 8.57
C ILE A 15 -5.50 -3.02 7.71
N ASN A 16 -6.41 -2.76 6.76
CA ASN A 16 -6.94 -3.77 5.86
C ASN A 16 -6.10 -3.86 4.57
N PHE A 17 -5.08 -4.71 4.55
CA PHE A 17 -4.14 -4.74 3.41
C PHE A 17 -4.80 -5.12 2.07
N ILE A 18 -5.98 -5.75 2.08
CA ILE A 18 -6.75 -6.06 0.86
C ILE A 18 -7.17 -4.79 0.10
N GLU A 19 -7.30 -3.66 0.79
CA GLU A 19 -7.60 -2.37 0.17
C GLU A 19 -6.48 -1.92 -0.78
N TYR A 20 -5.22 -2.21 -0.42
CA TYR A 20 -4.07 -1.95 -1.30
C TYR A 20 -4.07 -2.87 -2.52
N PHE A 21 -4.41 -4.15 -2.34
CA PHE A 21 -4.57 -5.11 -3.42
C PHE A 21 -5.62 -4.63 -4.43
N TRP A 22 -6.82 -4.30 -3.97
CA TRP A 22 -7.88 -3.79 -4.84
C TRP A 22 -7.54 -2.44 -5.43
N GLY A 23 -6.79 -1.58 -4.73
CA GLY A 23 -6.24 -0.35 -5.28
C GLY A 23 -5.35 -0.59 -6.52
N ALA A 24 -4.45 -1.57 -6.44
CA ALA A 24 -3.58 -1.95 -7.56
C ALA A 24 -4.37 -2.59 -8.71
N VAL A 25 -5.31 -3.49 -8.41
CA VAL A 25 -6.21 -4.10 -9.40
C VAL A 25 -7.03 -3.04 -10.13
N LYS A 26 -7.63 -2.09 -9.41
CA LYS A 26 -8.40 -0.98 -9.99
C LYS A 26 -7.54 -0.10 -10.90
N ARG A 27 -6.29 0.16 -10.52
CA ARG A 27 -5.35 0.92 -11.37
C ARG A 27 -5.07 0.17 -12.67
N TYR A 28 -4.75 -1.12 -12.60
CA TYR A 28 -4.52 -1.94 -13.80
C TYR A 28 -5.74 -1.91 -14.72
N LEU A 29 -6.93 -2.15 -14.17
CA LEU A 29 -8.17 -2.14 -14.94
C LEU A 29 -8.42 -0.79 -15.61
N ARG A 30 -8.18 0.33 -14.92
CA ARG A 30 -8.30 1.67 -15.49
C ARG A 30 -7.35 1.90 -16.67
N GLU A 31 -6.18 1.28 -16.67
CA GLU A 31 -5.18 1.40 -17.74
C GLU A 31 -5.46 0.46 -18.93
N HIS A 32 -6.22 -0.64 -18.72
CA HIS A 32 -6.38 -1.72 -19.69
C HIS A 32 -7.85 -2.01 -20.10
N CYS A 33 -8.81 -1.25 -19.60
CA CYS A 33 -10.24 -1.39 -19.93
C CYS A 33 -10.81 -0.08 -20.47
N ASP A 34 -11.84 -0.22 -21.31
CA ASP A 34 -12.60 0.88 -21.94
C ASP A 34 -13.86 1.26 -21.14
N TYR A 35 -13.94 0.84 -19.87
CA TYR A 35 -15.10 1.01 -18.99
C TYR A 35 -16.38 0.27 -19.43
N THR A 36 -16.28 -0.72 -20.32
CA THR A 36 -17.36 -1.67 -20.58
C THR A 36 -17.30 -2.87 -19.63
N PHE A 37 -18.45 -3.52 -19.42
CA PHE A 37 -18.51 -4.72 -18.58
C PHE A 37 -17.73 -5.89 -19.19
N GLU A 38 -17.75 -6.02 -20.52
CA GLU A 38 -17.07 -7.12 -21.21
C GLU A 38 -15.55 -7.03 -21.09
N THR A 39 -14.96 -5.83 -21.25
CA THR A 39 -13.51 -5.67 -21.06
C THR A 39 -13.11 -5.83 -19.60
N LEU A 40 -13.94 -5.37 -18.66
CA LEU A 40 -13.73 -5.64 -17.23
C LEU A 40 -13.69 -7.14 -16.94
N LYS A 41 -14.67 -7.90 -17.44
CA LYS A 41 -14.76 -9.35 -17.24
C LYS A 41 -13.58 -10.08 -17.85
N ALA A 42 -13.12 -9.67 -19.04
CA ALA A 42 -11.96 -10.26 -19.69
C ALA A 42 -10.63 -9.96 -18.97
N ASN A 43 -10.52 -8.82 -18.28
CA ASN A 43 -9.27 -8.35 -17.69
C ASN A 43 -9.17 -8.51 -16.17
N ILE A 44 -10.27 -8.79 -15.43
CA ILE A 44 -10.24 -8.91 -13.97
C ILE A 44 -9.22 -9.95 -13.47
N HIS A 45 -9.15 -11.11 -14.12
CA HIS A 45 -8.19 -12.16 -13.75
C HIS A 45 -6.74 -11.75 -14.03
N LYS A 46 -6.49 -11.04 -15.15
CA LYS A 46 -5.17 -10.50 -15.48
C LYS A 46 -4.74 -9.42 -14.48
N ALA A 47 -5.67 -8.55 -14.10
CA ALA A 47 -5.44 -7.50 -13.12
C ALA A 47 -5.08 -8.10 -11.75
N MET A 48 -5.80 -9.12 -11.30
CA MET A 48 -5.47 -9.83 -10.05
C MET A 48 -4.10 -10.53 -10.14
N ALA A 49 -3.79 -11.18 -11.26
CA ALA A 49 -2.51 -11.86 -11.48
C ALA A 49 -1.31 -10.89 -11.61
N SER A 50 -1.56 -9.62 -11.97
CA SER A 50 -0.52 -8.58 -12.06
C SER A 50 0.05 -8.18 -10.69
N VAL A 51 -0.64 -8.51 -9.60
CA VAL A 51 -0.22 -8.17 -8.25
C VAL A 51 0.63 -9.31 -7.67
N SER A 52 1.92 -9.04 -7.50
CA SER A 52 2.86 -10.05 -6.99
C SER A 52 2.66 -10.33 -5.49
N VAL A 53 2.95 -11.57 -5.07
CA VAL A 53 2.86 -11.99 -3.66
C VAL A 53 3.80 -11.18 -2.77
N GLU A 54 4.98 -10.80 -3.28
CA GLU A 54 5.94 -9.95 -2.57
C GLU A 54 5.34 -8.57 -2.26
N LEU A 55 4.55 -8.02 -3.19
CA LEU A 55 3.88 -6.74 -2.98
C LEU A 55 2.77 -6.87 -1.94
N ILE A 56 2.00 -7.97 -1.98
CA ILE A 56 0.97 -8.28 -0.97
C ILE A 56 1.60 -8.36 0.43
N ARG A 57 2.72 -9.11 0.58
CA ARG A 57 3.46 -9.21 1.84
C ARG A 57 3.97 -7.86 2.34
N LYS A 58 4.42 -6.97 1.44
CA LYS A 58 4.82 -5.60 1.81
C LYS A 58 3.65 -4.78 2.35
N TRP A 59 2.45 -4.95 1.81
CA TRP A 59 1.25 -4.28 2.32
C TRP A 59 0.77 -4.85 3.65
N GLU A 60 0.85 -6.17 3.83
CA GLU A 60 0.55 -6.83 5.11
C GLU A 60 1.48 -6.32 6.23
N HIS A 61 2.81 -6.28 5.98
CA HIS A 61 3.76 -5.70 6.94
C HIS A 61 3.48 -4.21 7.20
N ARG A 62 3.01 -3.46 6.19
CA ARG A 62 2.63 -2.06 6.34
C ARG A 62 1.42 -1.92 7.28
N SER A 63 0.41 -2.76 7.13
CA SER A 63 -0.77 -2.78 8.00
C SER A 63 -0.39 -3.15 9.43
N TRP A 64 0.51 -4.10 9.65
CA TRP A 64 1.05 -4.40 10.99
C TRP A 64 1.75 -3.20 11.65
N ARG A 65 2.47 -2.39 10.88
CA ARG A 65 3.09 -1.17 11.42
C ARG A 65 2.05 -0.14 11.84
N PHE A 66 0.93 -0.03 11.12
CA PHE A 66 -0.20 0.78 11.57
C PHE A 66 -0.82 0.22 12.85
N ILE A 67 -1.02 -1.10 12.95
CA ILE A 67 -1.51 -1.75 14.18
C ILE A 67 -0.60 -1.42 15.37
N ASN A 68 0.72 -1.54 15.20
CA ASN A 68 1.68 -1.22 16.27
C ASN A 68 1.66 0.27 16.64
N ALA A 69 1.55 1.16 15.66
CA ALA A 69 1.45 2.60 15.89
C ALA A 69 0.20 2.97 16.71
N TYR A 70 -0.95 2.40 16.33
CA TYR A 70 -2.20 2.59 17.08
C TYR A 70 -2.17 1.93 18.46
N GLY A 71 -1.56 0.75 18.58
CA GLY A 71 -1.33 0.09 19.86
C GLY A 71 -0.43 0.91 20.81
N ALA A 72 0.43 1.77 20.27
CA ALA A 72 1.22 2.73 21.04
C ALA A 72 0.46 4.03 21.37
N GLY A 73 -0.82 4.15 21.01
CA GLY A 73 -1.66 5.31 21.29
C GLY A 73 -1.49 6.48 20.32
N LEU A 74 -0.84 6.28 19.18
CA LEU A 74 -0.71 7.33 18.16
C LEU A 74 -2.03 7.58 17.45
N ASP A 75 -2.30 8.84 17.10
CA ASP A 75 -3.42 9.18 16.23
C ASP A 75 -3.13 8.82 14.76
N ALA A 76 -4.13 8.96 13.88
CA ALA A 76 -3.99 8.64 12.46
C ALA A 76 -2.87 9.42 11.76
N LYS A 77 -2.65 10.69 12.14
CA LYS A 77 -1.62 11.54 11.50
C LYS A 77 -0.23 11.10 11.92
N ASP A 78 -0.03 10.82 13.19
CA ASP A 78 1.27 10.43 13.74
C ASP A 78 1.61 8.98 13.39
N ALA A 79 0.62 8.08 13.39
CA ALA A 79 0.78 6.73 12.86
C ALA A 79 1.22 6.76 11.39
N GLN A 80 0.59 7.59 10.56
CA GLN A 80 1.00 7.73 9.16
C GLN A 80 2.44 8.24 9.02
N LYS A 81 2.87 9.21 9.85
CA LYS A 81 4.25 9.70 9.86
C LYS A 81 5.22 8.57 10.23
N GLN A 82 4.94 7.82 11.29
CA GLN A 82 5.78 6.72 11.75
C GLN A 82 5.89 5.62 10.69
N VAL A 83 4.79 5.17 10.12
CA VAL A 83 4.80 4.13 9.07
C VAL A 83 5.53 4.62 7.81
N LYS A 84 5.47 5.92 7.50
CA LYS A 84 6.20 6.51 6.36
C LYS A 84 7.72 6.46 6.53
N MET A 85 8.25 6.43 7.76
CA MET A 85 9.70 6.33 8.01
C MET A 85 10.30 5.03 7.47
N PHE A 86 9.49 3.97 7.36
CA PHE A 86 9.93 2.70 6.78
C PHE A 86 9.83 2.64 5.25
N SER A 87 9.45 3.75 4.61
CA SER A 87 9.46 3.88 3.17
C SER A 87 10.87 4.19 2.68
N SER A 88 11.30 3.54 1.60
CA SER A 88 12.55 3.89 0.91
C SER A 88 12.50 5.26 0.21
N ARG A 89 11.32 5.90 0.13
CA ARG A 89 11.18 7.25 -0.43
C ARG A 89 11.79 8.29 0.52
N GLN A 90 13.05 8.64 0.28
CA GLN A 90 13.77 9.74 0.95
C GLN A 90 13.48 11.12 0.34
N PHE A 91 12.67 11.20 -0.71
CA PHE A 91 12.42 12.45 -1.41
C PHE A 91 11.25 13.22 -0.77
N LYS A 92 11.57 14.36 -0.16
CA LYS A 92 10.57 15.31 0.36
C LYS A 92 9.90 16.12 -0.77
N SER A 93 10.53 16.19 -1.96
CA SER A 93 10.08 16.94 -3.13
C SER A 93 10.58 16.29 -4.43
N HIS A 94 9.81 16.41 -5.51
CA HIS A 94 10.23 16.02 -6.87
C HIS A 94 11.46 16.80 -7.37
N ARG A 95 11.70 18.01 -6.84
CA ARG A 95 12.79 18.89 -7.27
C ARG A 95 14.02 18.84 -6.35
N ARG A 96 14.05 17.99 -5.33
CA ARG A 96 15.18 17.92 -4.38
C ARG A 96 15.75 16.52 -4.35
N PRO A 97 17.02 16.30 -4.73
CA PRO A 97 17.68 15.00 -4.59
C PRO A 97 17.65 14.53 -3.13
N SER A 98 17.75 13.22 -2.88
CA SER A 98 17.89 12.72 -1.51
C SER A 98 19.23 13.18 -0.94
N GLU A 99 19.31 13.39 0.38
CA GLU A 99 20.58 13.80 1.03
C GLU A 99 21.71 12.82 0.73
N ARG A 100 21.39 11.53 0.59
CA ARG A 100 22.35 10.49 0.19
C ARG A 100 22.85 10.68 -1.24
N LEU A 101 21.99 11.09 -2.18
CA LEU A 101 22.39 11.38 -3.56
C LEU A 101 23.20 12.68 -3.61
N GLY A 102 22.79 13.71 -2.86
CA GLY A 102 23.54 14.97 -2.77
C GLY A 102 24.97 14.76 -2.28
N ARG A 103 25.15 14.01 -1.18
CA ARG A 103 26.48 13.67 -0.66
C ARG A 103 27.35 12.86 -1.64
N ALA A 104 26.74 12.09 -2.54
CA ALA A 104 27.46 11.33 -3.56
C ALA A 104 27.79 12.16 -4.81
N MET A 105 27.12 13.31 -5.01
CA MET A 105 27.41 14.26 -6.08
C MET A 105 28.44 15.32 -5.65
N ASP A 106 28.56 15.57 -4.34
CA ASP A 106 29.53 16.49 -3.73
C ASP A 106 30.90 15.84 -3.43
N ALA A 107 31.06 14.54 -3.71
CA ALA A 107 32.28 13.75 -3.51
C ALA A 107 32.96 13.44 -4.86
#